data_AF-A0A5C3N5F2-F1
#
_entry.id   AF-A0A5C3N5F2-F1
#
_cell.length_a   1.000
_cell.length_b   1.000
_cell.length_c   1.000
_cell.angle_alpha   90.00
_cell.angle_beta   90.00
_cell.angle_gamma   90.00
#
_symmetry.space_group_name_H-M   'P 1'
#
loop_
_entity.id
_entity.type
_entity.pdbx_description
1 polymer ?
#
loop_
_entity_poly.entity_id
_entity_poly.type
_entity_poly.pdbx_seq_one_letter_code
_entity_poly.pdbx_strand_id
1 'polypeptide(L)'
;MAPSTQNFVSLSDDLIDCILMFLPDFSSLFSFILASKRIYDIFDRHPISILQPIIQEEIGPAFPQALRLVRVAADMRSRNPDHWPSERVVVDNPVTLREAACLARNASTIGQLEDIFSRSNKDFYSSSPKSVLSASESKQFHVAAYRFWLYAKAFRPEYDLQGMLLEDCIRFRSTFFQHLVDAELREFTCFVQFLADVVLWVGTATGRVFCAPAG
;
A
#
# COMPACT_ATOMS: atom_id res chain seq x y z
N MET A 1 -22.57 42.28 -20.06
CA MET A 1 -21.40 41.95 -19.23
C MET A 1 -21.26 40.44 -19.23
N ALA A 2 -20.33 39.90 -20.02
CA ALA A 2 -20.03 38.47 -19.98
C ALA A 2 -19.19 38.17 -18.72
N PRO A 3 -19.45 37.08 -18.00
CA PRO A 3 -18.61 36.69 -16.88
C PRO A 3 -17.22 36.36 -17.43
N SER A 4 -16.22 37.14 -17.01
CA SER A 4 -14.82 36.85 -17.27
C SER A 4 -14.45 35.58 -16.51
N THR A 5 -14.55 34.44 -17.19
CA THR A 5 -13.98 33.17 -16.76
C THR A 5 -12.47 33.35 -16.67
N GLN A 6 -11.98 33.56 -15.45
CA GLN A 6 -10.56 33.43 -15.15
C GLN A 6 -10.17 31.99 -15.44
N ASN A 7 -9.62 31.77 -16.64
CA ASN A 7 -9.12 30.47 -17.02
C ASN A 7 -7.87 30.18 -16.18
N PHE A 8 -7.74 28.96 -15.67
CA PHE A 8 -6.54 28.45 -14.96
C PHE A 8 -5.23 28.67 -15.72
N VAL A 9 -5.32 28.96 -17.03
CA VAL A 9 -4.22 29.33 -17.91
C VAL A 9 -3.51 30.63 -17.49
N SER A 10 -4.15 31.53 -16.71
CA SER A 10 -3.53 32.78 -16.26
C SER A 10 -2.91 32.74 -14.86
N LEU A 11 -2.97 31.61 -14.15
CA LEU A 11 -2.29 31.45 -12.86
C LEU A 11 -0.76 31.44 -13.06
N SER A 12 0.03 31.88 -12.08
CA SER A 12 1.49 31.68 -12.09
C SER A 12 1.84 30.21 -11.82
N ASP A 13 3.03 29.79 -12.28
CA ASP A 13 3.53 28.42 -12.03
C ASP A 13 3.63 28.15 -10.52
N ASP A 14 4.08 29.11 -9.71
CA ASP A 14 4.19 28.98 -8.25
C ASP A 14 2.84 28.70 -7.55
N LEU A 15 1.76 29.30 -8.05
CA LEU A 15 0.43 29.07 -7.49
C LEU A 15 -0.09 27.68 -7.86
N ILE A 16 0.24 27.18 -9.05
CA ILE A 16 -0.10 25.81 -9.46
C ILE A 16 0.70 24.81 -8.61
N ASP A 17 1.99 25.07 -8.38
CA ASP A 17 2.83 24.23 -7.52
C ASP A 17 2.28 24.15 -6.08
N CYS A 18 1.92 25.30 -5.50
CA CYS A 18 1.21 25.36 -4.23
C CYS A 18 -0.08 24.53 -4.25
N ILE A 19 -0.95 24.71 -5.27
CA ILE A 19 -2.19 23.94 -5.38
C ILE A 19 -1.91 22.44 -5.41
N LEU A 20 -0.93 22.00 -6.19
CA LEU A 20 -0.55 20.59 -6.30
C LEU A 20 -0.08 20.02 -4.95
N MET A 21 0.67 20.79 -4.16
CA MET A 21 1.12 20.38 -2.81
C MET A 21 -0.01 20.25 -1.78
N PHE A 22 -1.13 20.94 -1.98
CA PHE A 22 -2.29 20.94 -1.06
C PHE A 22 -3.43 20.03 -1.52
N LEU A 23 -3.23 19.20 -2.55
CA LEU A 23 -4.24 18.22 -2.94
C LEU A 23 -4.40 17.14 -1.86
N PRO A 24 -5.63 16.69 -1.59
CA PRO A 24 -5.93 15.83 -0.44
C PRO A 24 -5.52 14.38 -0.64
N ASP A 25 -5.48 13.90 -1.88
CA ASP A 25 -5.29 12.49 -2.21
C ASP A 25 -4.66 12.31 -3.59
N PHE A 26 -4.15 11.11 -3.86
CA PHE A 26 -3.56 10.74 -5.13
C PHE A 26 -4.55 10.85 -6.30
N SER A 27 -5.84 10.57 -6.05
CA SER A 27 -6.88 10.63 -7.09
C SER A 27 -7.04 12.05 -7.62
N SER A 28 -7.05 13.02 -6.72
CA SER A 28 -7.11 14.45 -6.99
C SER A 28 -5.85 14.89 -7.74
N LEU A 29 -4.66 14.48 -7.27
CA LEU A 29 -3.40 14.75 -7.96
C LEU A 29 -3.39 14.22 -9.40
N PHE A 30 -3.71 12.95 -9.59
CA PHE A 30 -3.70 12.34 -10.91
C PHE A 30 -4.71 13.00 -11.85
N SER A 31 -5.91 13.33 -11.34
CA SER A 31 -6.90 14.07 -12.12
C SER A 31 -6.39 15.45 -12.54
N PHE A 32 -5.69 16.15 -11.64
CA PHE A 32 -5.18 17.50 -11.89
C PHE A 32 -4.05 17.52 -12.91
N ILE A 33 -3.06 16.63 -12.77
CA ILE A 33 -1.92 16.56 -13.72
C ILE A 33 -2.35 16.08 -15.10
N LEU A 34 -3.42 15.28 -15.20
CA LEU A 34 -3.98 14.83 -16.49
C LEU A 34 -4.83 15.90 -17.19
N ALA A 35 -5.25 16.95 -16.48
CA ALA A 35 -6.12 17.98 -17.03
C ALA A 35 -5.39 18.92 -18.03
N SER A 36 -4.07 19.10 -17.88
CA SER A 36 -3.30 20.00 -18.74
C SER A 36 -1.81 19.66 -18.76
N LYS A 37 -1.19 19.77 -19.95
CA LYS A 37 0.25 19.62 -20.11
C LYS A 37 1.06 20.61 -19.26
N ARG A 38 0.58 21.85 -19.10
CA ARG A 38 1.26 22.85 -18.26
C ARG A 38 1.33 22.41 -16.79
N ILE A 39 0.24 21.84 -16.27
CA ILE A 39 0.19 21.35 -14.89
C ILE A 39 1.13 20.16 -14.73
N TYR A 40 1.12 19.25 -15.71
CA TYR A 40 2.07 18.15 -15.75
C TYR A 40 3.53 18.62 -15.77
N ASP A 41 3.86 19.62 -16.59
CA ASP A 41 5.23 20.15 -16.69
C ASP A 41 5.69 20.79 -15.35
N ILE A 42 4.78 21.38 -14.58
CA ILE A 42 5.08 21.90 -13.23
C ILE A 42 5.30 20.75 -12.25
N PHE A 43 4.41 19.75 -12.27
CA PHE A 43 4.58 18.54 -11.48
C PHE A 43 5.93 17.85 -11.76
N ASP A 44 6.34 17.74 -13.02
CA ASP A 44 7.59 17.08 -13.42
C ASP A 44 8.84 17.81 -12.91
N ARG A 45 8.76 19.12 -12.66
CA ARG A 45 9.85 19.89 -12.04
C ARG A 45 9.97 19.65 -10.53
N HIS A 46 8.86 19.40 -9.83
CA HIS A 46 8.82 19.30 -8.36
C HIS A 46 8.06 18.06 -7.83
N PRO A 47 8.28 16.85 -8.38
CA PRO A 47 7.43 15.71 -8.06
C PRO A 47 7.57 15.26 -6.60
N ILE A 48 8.77 15.40 -6.01
CA ILE A 48 9.03 14.98 -4.63
C ILE A 48 8.24 15.86 -3.65
N SER A 49 8.33 17.18 -3.79
CA SER A 49 7.64 18.14 -2.92
C SER A 49 6.12 18.00 -3.00
N ILE A 50 5.59 17.63 -4.17
CA ILE A 50 4.15 17.44 -4.39
C ILE A 50 3.67 16.07 -3.87
N LEU A 51 4.42 14.99 -4.11
CA LEU A 51 4.02 13.64 -3.71
C LEU A 51 4.18 13.40 -2.21
N GLN A 52 5.18 14.00 -1.57
CA GLN A 52 5.52 13.71 -0.18
C GLN A 52 4.37 14.00 0.80
N PRO A 53 3.66 15.15 0.74
CA PRO A 53 2.50 15.41 1.60
C PRO A 53 1.40 14.36 1.43
N ILE A 54 1.06 14.01 0.19
CA ILE A 54 0.00 13.03 -0.11
C ILE A 54 0.38 11.63 0.39
N ILE A 55 1.64 11.23 0.21
CA ILE A 55 2.18 9.97 0.74
C ILE A 55 2.03 9.92 2.26
N GLN A 56 2.38 11.00 2.96
CA GLN A 56 2.27 11.08 4.41
C GLN A 56 0.82 11.04 4.89
N GLU A 57 -0.11 11.66 4.15
CA GLU A 57 -1.52 11.66 4.50
C GLU A 57 -2.17 10.29 4.26
N GLU A 58 -1.97 9.67 3.10
CA GLU A 58 -2.67 8.42 2.75
C GLU A 58 -2.04 7.14 3.30
N ILE A 59 -0.71 7.11 3.41
CA ILE A 59 0.05 5.90 3.77
C ILE A 59 0.72 6.08 5.12
N GLY A 60 1.10 7.32 5.42
CA GLY A 60 1.74 7.72 6.66
C GLY A 60 2.97 6.88 7.01
N PRO A 61 3.10 6.44 8.27
CA PRO A 61 4.32 5.79 8.76
C PRO A 61 4.59 4.40 8.16
N ALA A 62 3.64 3.81 7.44
CA ALA A 62 3.79 2.52 6.76
C ALA A 62 4.36 2.66 5.33
N PHE A 63 4.71 3.89 4.92
CA PHE A 63 5.26 4.19 3.59
C PHE A 63 6.48 3.33 3.19
N PRO A 64 7.49 3.10 4.06
CA PRO A 64 8.63 2.26 3.71
C PRO A 64 8.22 0.84 3.27
N GLN A 65 7.25 0.25 3.97
CA GLN A 65 6.74 -1.09 3.69
C GLN A 65 5.92 -1.11 2.40
N ALA A 66 5.07 -0.10 2.20
CA ALA A 66 4.27 0.06 0.99
C ALA A 66 5.16 0.23 -0.26
N LEU A 67 6.20 1.06 -0.19
CA LEU A 67 7.12 1.30 -1.29
C LEU A 67 7.97 0.06 -1.59
N ARG A 68 8.44 -0.64 -0.55
CA ARG A 68 9.16 -1.91 -0.71
C ARG A 68 8.31 -2.94 -1.46
N LEU A 69 7.02 -3.07 -1.12
CA LEU A 69 6.09 -3.93 -1.85
C LEU A 69 6.04 -3.57 -3.34
N VAL A 70 5.86 -2.27 -3.67
CA VAL A 70 5.76 -1.82 -5.07
C VAL A 70 7.03 -2.10 -5.86
N ARG A 71 8.20 -1.86 -5.26
CA ARG A 71 9.50 -2.04 -5.94
C ARG A 71 9.86 -3.49 -6.15
N VAL A 72 9.74 -4.33 -5.11
CA VAL A 72 9.99 -5.77 -5.25
C VAL A 72 8.98 -6.40 -6.22
N ALA A 73 7.73 -5.92 -6.21
CA ALA A 73 6.72 -6.34 -7.16
C ALA A 73 7.05 -6.01 -8.63
N ALA A 74 7.79 -4.92 -8.88
CA ALA A 74 8.19 -4.52 -10.23
C ALA A 74 9.41 -5.33 -10.70
N ASP A 75 10.32 -5.67 -9.79
CA ASP A 75 11.51 -6.47 -10.05
C ASP A 75 11.32 -7.95 -9.73
N MET A 76 10.32 -8.59 -10.36
CA MET A 76 9.97 -10.02 -10.18
C MET A 76 11.09 -11.02 -10.50
N ARG A 77 12.33 -10.57 -10.71
CA ARG A 77 13.49 -11.38 -11.08
C ARG A 77 14.07 -12.16 -9.91
N SER A 78 13.89 -11.72 -8.66
CA SER A 78 14.42 -12.42 -7.48
C SER A 78 13.36 -12.64 -6.41
N ARG A 79 13.04 -13.92 -6.14
CA ARG A 79 12.24 -14.32 -4.97
C ARG A 79 13.06 -14.46 -3.69
N ASN A 80 14.38 -14.37 -3.78
CA ASN A 80 15.24 -14.43 -2.60
C ASN A 80 15.12 -13.13 -1.78
N PRO A 81 14.65 -13.18 -0.52
CA PRO A 81 14.57 -12.00 0.34
C PRO A 81 15.91 -11.31 0.58
N ASP A 82 17.04 -12.02 0.50
CA ASP A 82 18.38 -11.43 0.67
C ASP A 82 18.72 -10.38 -0.40
N HIS A 83 18.08 -10.46 -1.57
CA HIS A 83 18.27 -9.51 -2.65
C HIS A 83 17.27 -8.35 -2.61
N TRP A 84 16.29 -8.38 -1.70
CA TRP A 84 15.30 -7.32 -1.62
C TRP A 84 15.89 -6.12 -0.90
N PRO A 85 15.63 -4.89 -1.39
CA PRO A 85 16.07 -3.70 -0.69
C PRO A 85 15.40 -3.63 0.69
N SER A 86 16.14 -3.18 1.69
CA SER A 86 15.59 -2.95 3.02
C SER A 86 14.61 -1.76 3.00
N GLU A 87 13.72 -1.71 3.99
CA GLU A 87 12.73 -0.63 4.14
C GLU A 87 13.39 0.76 4.25
N ARG A 88 14.64 0.84 4.72
CA ARG A 88 15.41 2.09 4.77
C ARG A 88 15.94 2.48 3.39
N VAL A 89 16.53 1.53 2.66
CA VAL A 89 17.13 1.80 1.34
C VAL A 89 16.06 2.18 0.31
N VAL A 90 14.83 1.67 0.44
CA VAL A 90 13.76 2.05 -0.49
C VAL A 90 13.35 3.52 -0.33
N VAL A 91 13.37 4.10 0.86
CA VAL A 91 12.93 5.50 1.00
C VAL A 91 13.97 6.50 0.49
N ASP A 92 15.24 6.09 0.35
CA ASP A 92 16.33 6.94 -0.12
C ASP A 92 16.22 7.31 -1.61
N ASN A 93 15.45 6.53 -2.39
CA ASN A 93 15.27 6.79 -3.82
C ASN A 93 13.91 7.46 -4.07
N PRO A 94 13.85 8.49 -4.92
CA PRO A 94 12.63 9.25 -5.17
C PRO A 94 11.51 8.36 -5.73
N VAL A 95 10.28 8.65 -5.31
CA VAL A 95 9.08 7.95 -5.79
C VAL A 95 8.76 8.41 -7.20
N THR A 96 8.69 7.48 -8.13
CA THR A 96 8.24 7.75 -9.50
C THR A 96 6.71 7.87 -9.56
N LEU A 97 6.18 8.57 -10.57
CA LEU A 97 4.73 8.69 -10.77
C LEU A 97 4.02 7.32 -10.88
N ARG A 98 4.68 6.34 -11.51
CA ARG A 98 4.16 4.97 -11.62
C ARG A 98 4.08 4.28 -10.26
N GLU A 99 5.11 4.44 -9.43
CA GLU A 99 5.10 3.92 -8.06
C GLU A 99 4.01 4.60 -7.23
N ALA A 100 3.86 5.92 -7.33
CA ALA A 100 2.79 6.67 -6.68
C ALA A 100 1.40 6.12 -7.04
N ALA A 101 1.15 5.84 -8.33
CA ALA A 101 -0.11 5.24 -8.76
C ALA A 101 -0.34 3.83 -8.18
N CYS A 102 0.72 3.03 -8.05
CA CYS A 102 0.63 1.73 -7.38
C CYS A 102 0.39 1.87 -5.88
N LEU A 103 1.05 2.83 -5.23
CA LEU A 103 0.87 3.13 -3.81
C LEU A 103 -0.57 3.55 -3.49
N ALA A 104 -1.15 4.47 -4.27
CA ALA A 104 -2.54 4.91 -4.11
C ALA A 104 -3.54 3.74 -4.13
N ARG A 105 -3.36 2.83 -5.09
CA ARG A 105 -4.20 1.61 -5.20
C ARG A 105 -4.03 0.68 -4.01
N ASN A 106 -2.80 0.50 -3.55
CA ASN A 106 -2.53 -0.36 -2.42
C ASN A 106 -3.09 0.25 -1.13
N ALA A 107 -2.89 1.56 -0.91
CA ALA A 107 -3.42 2.30 0.24
C ALA A 107 -4.94 2.20 0.33
N SER A 108 -5.65 2.38 -0.79
CA SER A 108 -7.10 2.17 -0.85
C SER A 108 -7.52 0.75 -0.46
N THR A 109 -6.75 -0.27 -0.87
CA THR A 109 -7.03 -1.67 -0.52
C THR A 109 -6.80 -1.92 0.98
N ILE A 110 -5.69 -1.42 1.54
CA ILE A 110 -5.37 -1.57 2.95
C ILE A 110 -6.35 -0.81 3.83
N GLY A 111 -6.76 0.40 3.44
CA GLY A 111 -7.78 1.17 4.16
C GLY A 111 -9.11 0.42 4.27
N GLN A 112 -9.57 -0.22 3.19
CA GLN A 112 -10.78 -1.05 3.22
C GLN A 112 -10.62 -2.27 4.15
N LEU A 113 -9.44 -2.90 4.17
CA LEU A 113 -9.16 -4.00 5.10
C LEU A 113 -9.13 -3.51 6.55
N GLU A 114 -8.60 -2.31 6.81
CA GLU A 114 -8.60 -1.69 8.13
C GLU A 114 -10.03 -1.42 8.60
N ASP A 115 -10.90 -0.88 7.74
CA ASP A 115 -12.31 -0.64 8.07
C ASP A 115 -13.04 -1.95 8.43
N ILE A 116 -12.72 -3.06 7.76
CA ILE A 116 -13.23 -4.39 8.12
C ILE A 116 -12.68 -4.82 9.49
N PHE A 117 -11.36 -4.72 9.68
CA PHE A 117 -10.71 -5.09 10.93
C PHE A 117 -11.27 -4.33 12.14
N SER A 118 -11.41 -3.01 12.00
CA SER A 118 -11.93 -2.13 13.04
C SER A 118 -13.36 -2.50 13.44
N ARG A 119 -14.24 -2.74 12.47
CA ARG A 119 -15.64 -3.15 12.72
C ARG A 119 -15.71 -4.50 13.42
N SER A 120 -14.87 -5.45 13.05
CA SER A 120 -14.91 -6.80 13.62
C SER A 120 -14.31 -6.89 15.02
N ASN A 121 -13.29 -6.08 15.35
CA ASN A 121 -12.50 -6.26 16.58
C ASN A 121 -12.70 -5.16 17.63
N LYS A 122 -13.09 -3.94 17.23
CA LYS A 122 -13.32 -2.83 18.17
C LYS A 122 -14.78 -2.43 18.27
N ASP A 123 -15.46 -2.36 17.14
CA ASP A 123 -16.68 -1.59 17.02
C ASP A 123 -17.85 -2.43 16.47
N PHE A 124 -18.08 -3.61 17.05
CA PHE A 124 -19.14 -4.53 16.61
C PHE A 124 -20.55 -3.89 16.61
N TYR A 125 -20.78 -2.86 17.43
CA TYR A 125 -22.07 -2.17 17.59
C TYR A 125 -22.08 -0.71 17.10
N SER A 126 -20.95 -0.17 16.66
CA SER A 126 -20.85 1.23 16.24
C SER A 126 -21.11 1.33 14.74
N SER A 127 -22.14 2.10 14.35
CA SER A 127 -22.50 2.36 12.95
C SER A 127 -21.50 3.24 12.19
N SER A 128 -20.30 3.48 12.74
CA SER A 128 -19.28 4.31 12.08
C SER A 128 -18.79 3.62 10.81
N PRO A 129 -18.84 4.28 9.64
CA PRO A 129 -18.33 3.73 8.40
C PRO A 129 -16.80 3.76 8.30
N LYS A 130 -16.09 4.40 9.24
CA LYS A 130 -14.63 4.58 9.24
C LYS A 130 -13.98 3.85 10.41
N SER A 131 -12.76 3.37 10.20
CA SER A 131 -11.87 2.83 11.24
C SER A 131 -11.81 3.72 12.49
N VAL A 132 -11.87 3.08 13.65
CA VAL A 132 -11.69 3.68 14.99
C VAL A 132 -10.37 3.24 15.63
N LEU A 133 -9.46 2.70 14.83
CA LEU A 133 -8.11 2.42 15.30
C LEU A 133 -7.41 3.72 15.69
N SER A 134 -6.63 3.68 16.76
CA SER A 134 -5.69 4.74 17.06
C SER A 134 -4.62 4.82 15.96
N ALA A 135 -3.95 5.97 15.84
CA ALA A 135 -2.87 6.15 14.86
C ALA A 135 -1.76 5.09 15.01
N SER A 136 -1.47 4.64 16.23
CA SER A 136 -0.50 3.57 16.48
C SER A 136 -0.98 2.20 15.99
N GLU A 137 -2.27 1.87 16.20
CA GLU A 137 -2.83 0.59 15.76
C GLU A 137 -2.98 0.54 14.25
N SER A 138 -3.46 1.62 13.62
CA SER A 138 -3.52 1.74 12.17
C SER A 138 -2.12 1.59 11.55
N LYS A 139 -1.10 2.24 12.13
CA LYS A 139 0.29 2.04 11.71
C LYS A 139 0.70 0.56 11.77
N GLN A 140 0.50 -0.12 12.90
CA GLN A 140 0.87 -1.52 13.06
C GLN A 140 0.13 -2.42 12.07
N PHE A 141 -1.17 -2.16 11.89
CA PHE A 141 -2.01 -2.87 10.93
C PHE A 141 -1.47 -2.72 9.50
N HIS A 142 -1.21 -1.50 9.04
CA HIS A 142 -0.70 -1.24 7.70
C HIS A 142 0.68 -1.87 7.48
N VAL A 143 1.60 -1.73 8.45
CA VAL A 143 2.94 -2.35 8.39
C VAL A 143 2.83 -3.86 8.22
N ALA A 144 2.02 -4.53 9.05
CA ALA A 144 1.79 -5.96 8.96
C ALA A 144 1.14 -6.35 7.63
N ALA A 145 0.16 -5.57 7.17
CA ALA A 145 -0.57 -5.82 5.92
C ALA A 145 0.33 -5.74 4.69
N TYR A 146 1.17 -4.70 4.58
CA TYR A 146 2.10 -4.56 3.46
C TYR A 146 3.17 -5.66 3.45
N ARG A 147 3.67 -6.05 4.63
CA ARG A 147 4.63 -7.16 4.75
C ARG A 147 4.00 -8.49 4.38
N PHE A 148 2.78 -8.76 4.83
CA PHE A 148 2.03 -9.96 4.41
C PHE A 148 1.78 -9.95 2.90
N TRP A 149 1.38 -8.82 2.32
CA TRP A 149 1.14 -8.73 0.89
C TRP A 149 2.44 -9.00 0.10
N LEU A 150 3.58 -8.48 0.56
CA LEU A 150 4.88 -8.80 -0.02
C LEU A 150 5.19 -10.30 0.05
N TYR A 151 5.02 -10.91 1.23
CA TYR A 151 5.18 -12.36 1.43
C TYR A 151 4.29 -13.15 0.47
N ALA A 152 2.98 -12.85 0.47
CA ALA A 152 2.00 -13.54 -0.34
C ALA A 152 2.33 -13.40 -1.84
N LYS A 153 2.82 -12.24 -2.30
CA LYS A 153 3.20 -12.05 -3.69
C LYS A 153 4.46 -12.81 -4.08
N ALA A 154 5.45 -12.86 -3.19
CA ALA A 154 6.71 -13.55 -3.44
C ALA A 154 6.57 -15.09 -3.42
N PHE A 155 5.68 -15.62 -2.59
CA PHE A 155 5.60 -17.06 -2.29
C PHE A 155 4.25 -17.71 -2.65
N ARG A 156 3.54 -17.20 -3.68
CA ARG A 156 2.27 -17.84 -4.09
C ARG A 156 2.47 -19.30 -4.53
N PRO A 157 1.54 -20.21 -4.19
CA PRO A 157 1.62 -21.61 -4.60
C PRO A 157 1.67 -21.81 -6.13
N GLU A 158 0.97 -20.96 -6.91
CA GLU A 158 0.94 -21.08 -8.37
C GLU A 158 2.33 -20.93 -9.01
N TYR A 159 3.23 -20.26 -8.31
CA TYR A 159 4.58 -19.93 -8.73
C TYR A 159 5.63 -20.96 -8.30
N ASP A 160 5.30 -21.84 -7.33
CA ASP A 160 6.16 -22.97 -6.91
C ASP A 160 6.22 -24.06 -8.00
N LEU A 161 5.26 -24.08 -8.92
CA LEU A 161 5.23 -24.96 -10.09
C LEU A 161 6.21 -24.55 -11.21
N GLN A 162 6.92 -23.43 -11.04
CA GLN A 162 7.76 -22.81 -12.07
C GLN A 162 9.25 -23.15 -11.92
N GLY A 163 9.56 -24.40 -11.54
CA GLY A 163 10.92 -24.95 -11.59
C GLY A 163 11.86 -24.56 -10.45
N MET A 164 11.37 -23.90 -9.38
CA MET A 164 12.14 -23.69 -8.16
C MET A 164 12.12 -24.97 -7.31
N LEU A 165 13.27 -25.38 -6.77
CA LEU A 165 13.32 -26.53 -5.87
C LEU A 165 12.54 -26.21 -4.60
N LEU A 166 11.76 -27.18 -4.11
CA LEU A 166 11.00 -27.04 -2.86
C LEU A 166 11.88 -26.58 -1.68
N GLU A 167 13.12 -27.06 -1.65
CA GLU A 167 14.13 -26.66 -0.66
C GLU A 167 14.45 -25.16 -0.71
N ASP A 168 14.55 -24.57 -1.91
CA ASP A 168 14.75 -23.13 -2.08
C ASP A 168 13.52 -22.34 -1.64
N CYS A 169 12.32 -22.83 -1.95
CA CYS A 169 11.07 -22.19 -1.48
C CYS A 169 11.00 -22.17 0.05
N ILE A 170 11.30 -23.30 0.71
CA ILE A 170 11.32 -23.40 2.17
C ILE A 170 12.38 -22.46 2.75
N ARG A 171 13.59 -22.47 2.17
CA ARG A 171 14.70 -21.61 2.60
C ARG A 171 14.32 -20.13 2.49
N PHE A 172 13.84 -19.67 1.34
CA PHE A 172 13.49 -18.27 1.14
C PHE A 172 12.35 -17.81 2.05
N ARG A 173 11.34 -18.66 2.30
CA ARG A 173 10.30 -18.37 3.31
C ARG A 173 10.90 -18.22 4.70
N SER A 174 11.81 -19.12 5.10
CA SER A 174 12.50 -19.03 6.38
C SER A 174 13.32 -17.74 6.49
N THR A 175 14.09 -17.41 5.45
CA THR A 175 14.88 -16.18 5.37
C THR A 175 14.00 -14.93 5.49
N PHE A 176 12.80 -14.91 4.90
CA PHE A 176 11.88 -13.79 5.08
C PHE A 176 11.51 -13.56 6.55
N PHE A 177 11.16 -14.63 7.27
CA PHE A 177 10.78 -14.51 8.68
C PHE A 177 11.97 -14.21 9.61
N GLN A 178 13.18 -14.67 9.27
CA GLN A 178 14.39 -14.35 10.02
C GLN A 178 14.76 -12.85 9.97
N HIS A 179 14.31 -12.12 8.95
CA HIS A 179 14.50 -10.68 8.85
C HIS A 179 13.54 -9.86 9.72
N LEU A 180 12.53 -10.49 10.33
CA LEU A 180 11.55 -9.83 11.20
C LEU A 180 11.92 -10.06 12.67
N VAL A 181 11.79 -9.02 13.50
CA VAL A 181 11.95 -9.18 14.95
C VAL A 181 10.67 -9.73 15.60
N ASP A 182 10.77 -10.27 16.82
CA ASP A 182 9.63 -10.94 17.50
C ASP A 182 8.34 -10.11 17.57
N ALA A 183 8.45 -8.80 17.79
CA ALA A 183 7.29 -7.91 17.81
C ALA A 183 6.60 -7.84 16.44
N GLU A 184 7.39 -7.75 15.37
CA GLU A 184 6.90 -7.70 13.98
C GLU A 184 6.31 -9.05 13.55
N LEU A 185 6.91 -10.16 14.00
CA LEU A 185 6.36 -11.49 13.78
C LEU A 185 4.99 -11.64 14.45
N ARG A 186 4.81 -11.14 15.67
CA ARG A 186 3.50 -11.13 16.34
C ARG A 186 2.47 -10.32 15.57
N GLU A 187 2.81 -9.09 15.15
CA GLU A 187 1.93 -8.25 14.34
C GLU A 187 1.54 -8.93 13.02
N PHE A 188 2.51 -9.58 12.36
CA PHE A 188 2.30 -10.36 11.15
C PHE A 188 1.33 -11.53 11.41
N THR A 189 1.55 -12.32 12.46
CA THR A 189 0.67 -13.44 12.82
C THR A 189 -0.75 -12.98 13.13
N CYS A 190 -0.90 -11.88 13.89
CA CYS A 190 -2.23 -11.31 14.17
C CYS A 190 -2.96 -10.91 12.88
N PHE A 191 -2.26 -10.29 11.93
CA PHE A 191 -2.84 -9.93 10.64
C PHE A 191 -3.25 -11.16 9.81
N VAL A 192 -2.41 -12.20 9.77
CA VAL A 192 -2.75 -13.46 9.09
C VAL A 192 -3.97 -14.14 9.72
N GLN A 193 -4.06 -14.16 11.05
CA GLN A 193 -5.23 -14.70 11.75
C GLN A 193 -6.49 -13.93 11.38
N PHE A 194 -6.43 -12.59 11.38
CA PHE A 194 -7.53 -11.76 10.93
C PHE A 194 -7.98 -12.10 9.50
N LEU A 195 -7.05 -12.26 8.56
CA LEU A 195 -7.41 -12.64 7.19
C LEU A 195 -8.06 -14.02 7.12
N ALA A 196 -7.59 -14.99 7.92
CA ALA A 196 -8.20 -16.31 8.01
C ALA A 196 -9.64 -16.22 8.54
N ASP A 197 -9.87 -15.40 9.56
CA ASP A 197 -11.21 -15.16 10.12
C ASP A 197 -12.14 -14.51 9.08
N VAL A 198 -11.65 -13.54 8.31
CA VAL A 198 -12.41 -12.92 7.20
C VAL A 198 -12.80 -13.96 6.15
N VAL A 199 -11.87 -14.84 5.74
CA VAL A 199 -12.17 -15.92 4.78
C VAL A 199 -13.24 -16.86 5.34
N LEU A 200 -13.16 -17.21 6.63
CA LEU A 200 -14.16 -18.03 7.29
C LEU A 200 -15.53 -17.34 7.30
N TRP A 201 -15.61 -16.06 7.64
CA TRP A 201 -16.87 -15.29 7.62
C TRP A 201 -17.49 -15.19 6.23
N VAL A 202 -16.67 -14.98 5.20
CA VAL A 202 -17.15 -14.99 3.81
C VAL A 202 -17.67 -16.38 3.44
N GLY A 203 -16.97 -17.43 3.87
CA GLY A 203 -17.39 -18.81 3.67
C GLY A 203 -18.75 -19.12 4.30
N THR A 204 -18.93 -18.74 5.57
CA THR A 204 -20.20 -18.92 6.28
C THR A 204 -21.33 -18.10 5.66
N ALA A 205 -21.08 -16.84 5.27
CA ALA A 205 -22.07 -15.97 4.66
C ALA A 205 -22.50 -16.43 3.26
N THR A 206 -21.60 -17.05 2.50
CA THR A 206 -21.86 -17.49 1.11
C THR A 206 -22.22 -18.97 1.00
N GLY A 207 -22.17 -19.72 2.10
CA GLY A 207 -22.36 -21.17 2.11
C GLY A 207 -21.24 -21.94 1.38
N ARG A 208 -20.09 -21.31 1.15
CA ARG A 208 -18.92 -21.91 0.49
C ARG A 208 -17.86 -22.23 1.53
N VAL A 209 -17.31 -23.44 1.48
CA VAL A 209 -16.17 -23.80 2.33
C VAL A 209 -14.88 -23.49 1.56
N PHE A 210 -14.18 -22.43 1.97
CA PHE A 210 -12.83 -22.16 1.51
C PHE A 210 -11.86 -22.98 2.36
N CYS A 211 -11.76 -24.29 2.11
CA CYS A 211 -10.70 -25.08 2.73
C CYS A 211 -9.34 -24.56 2.24
N ALA A 212 -8.37 -24.44 3.16
CA ALA A 212 -6.98 -24.40 2.75
C ALA A 212 -6.68 -25.66 1.91
N PRO A 213 -5.98 -25.57 0.77
CA PRO A 213 -5.48 -26.77 0.12
C PRO A 213 -4.66 -27.53 1.16
N ALA A 214 -5.03 -28.80 1.40
CA ALA A 214 -4.25 -29.69 2.22
C ALA A 214 -2.83 -29.75 1.62
N GLY A 215 -1.87 -29.19 2.35
CA GLY A 215 -0.45 -29.34 2.05
C GLY A 215 0.01 -30.74 2.39
#